data_AF-A0A542E7A9-F1
#
_entry.id   AF-A0A542E7A9-F1
#
_cell.length_a   1.000
_cell.length_b   1.000
_cell.length_c   1.000
_cell.angle_alpha   90.00
_cell.angle_beta   90.00
_cell.angle_gamma   90.00
#
_symmetry.space_group_name_H-M   'P 1'
#
loop_
_entity.id
_entity.type
_entity.pdbx_description
1 polymer ?
#
loop_
_entity_poly.entity_id
_entity_poly.type
_entity_poly.pdbx_seq_one_letter_code
_entity_poly.pdbx_strand_id
1 'polypeptide(L)'
;MEERSLTESLAKHAADAPTDSGLLVIVHARLRRRSHRTIGALVAAAAVATVLIASQGLTSPPVSQGAASAWRWESFRTVQVQVPSSWTRYISGPAPCTTFANTAVPTIGRVNGWSASREYTCTTPVIPLAHRQPYLWFNDTQAPGIKQYDGGWTEETRVVGGVKLSVLTKDDTLRRRILDSAQPITGTDHYGCTPEEPAKTPTTTPTVQITSASVCEYWQGSLIAGSSVPDDKVLTLASQVFIPPGITVGPGFGCQDPSARTYVVILHGGDKTWMLTIPYSVCTHLLPRSLALLRLGPHQQFEPAATFDPAKPITPLAR
;
A
#
# COMPACT_ATOMS: atom_id res chain seq x y z
N MET A 1 -20.06 -37.12 6.05
CA MET A 1 -19.23 -38.10 5.33
C MET A 1 -18.18 -37.45 4.40
N GLU A 2 -18.24 -36.12 4.16
CA GLU A 2 -17.28 -35.40 3.29
C GLU A 2 -15.95 -35.02 3.95
N GLU A 3 -15.90 -34.85 5.27
CA GLU A 3 -14.69 -34.35 5.96
C GLU A 3 -13.49 -35.31 5.87
N ARG A 4 -13.78 -36.61 5.67
CA ARG A 4 -12.76 -37.67 5.58
C ARG A 4 -12.06 -37.70 4.21
N SER A 5 -12.72 -37.30 3.12
CA SER A 5 -12.10 -37.27 1.79
C SER A 5 -11.14 -36.09 1.62
N LEU A 6 -11.44 -34.97 2.29
CA LEU A 6 -10.60 -33.78 2.29
C LEU A 6 -9.28 -34.01 3.05
N THR A 7 -9.35 -34.71 4.18
CA THR A 7 -8.14 -35.08 4.95
C THR A 7 -7.28 -36.12 4.21
N GLU A 8 -7.89 -37.12 3.56
CA GLU A 8 -7.14 -38.08 2.72
C GLU A 8 -6.50 -37.43 1.49
N SER A 9 -7.20 -36.51 0.83
CA SER A 9 -6.67 -35.77 -0.33
C SER A 9 -5.47 -34.90 0.05
N LEU A 10 -5.55 -34.18 1.18
CA LEU A 10 -4.45 -33.34 1.67
C LEU A 10 -3.25 -34.18 2.14
N ALA A 11 -3.47 -35.29 2.83
CA ALA A 11 -2.40 -36.18 3.27
C ALA A 11 -1.67 -36.80 2.06
N LYS A 12 -2.40 -37.17 1.00
CA LYS A 12 -1.83 -37.69 -0.24
C LYS A 12 -0.96 -36.64 -0.95
N HIS A 13 -1.42 -35.39 -1.03
CA HIS A 13 -0.65 -34.33 -1.67
C HIS A 13 0.57 -33.87 -0.87
N ALA A 14 0.55 -33.97 0.46
CA ALA A 14 1.70 -33.66 1.31
C ALA A 14 2.85 -34.67 1.15
N ALA A 15 2.55 -35.94 0.85
CA ALA A 15 3.55 -36.98 0.63
C ALA A 15 4.25 -36.88 -0.74
N ASP A 16 3.59 -36.28 -1.74
CA ASP A 16 4.11 -36.10 -3.09
C ASP A 16 4.88 -34.77 -3.28
N ALA A 17 5.01 -33.96 -2.23
CA ALA A 17 5.77 -32.71 -2.28
C ALA A 17 7.27 -33.03 -2.44
N PRO A 18 7.96 -32.52 -3.48
CA PRO A 18 9.39 -32.70 -3.64
C PRO A 18 10.13 -32.14 -2.43
N THR A 19 11.08 -32.89 -1.87
CA THR A 19 11.97 -32.36 -0.84
C THR A 19 12.83 -31.23 -1.41
N ASP A 20 13.23 -30.26 -0.59
CA ASP A 20 14.04 -29.10 -1.02
C ASP A 20 15.32 -29.52 -1.76
N SER A 21 15.91 -30.66 -1.38
CA SER A 21 17.04 -31.26 -2.09
C SER A 21 16.72 -31.72 -3.51
N GLY A 22 15.49 -32.17 -3.77
CA GLY A 22 15.03 -32.61 -5.09
C GLY A 22 14.89 -31.46 -6.10
N LEU A 23 14.49 -30.27 -5.63
CA LEU A 23 14.37 -29.08 -6.48
C LEU A 23 15.73 -28.63 -7.03
N LEU A 24 16.77 -28.66 -6.20
CA LEU A 24 18.14 -28.31 -6.62
C LEU A 24 18.68 -29.31 -7.66
N VAL A 25 18.42 -30.61 -7.49
CA VAL A 25 18.83 -31.65 -8.45
C VAL A 25 18.17 -31.45 -9.81
N ILE A 26 16.87 -31.11 -9.85
CA ILE A 26 16.13 -30.86 -11.10
C ILE A 26 16.68 -29.61 -11.83
N VAL A 27 16.97 -28.54 -11.09
CA VAL A 27 17.55 -27.31 -11.65
C VAL A 27 18.95 -27.58 -12.21
N HIS A 28 19.81 -28.29 -11.47
CA HIS A 28 21.15 -28.66 -11.94
C HIS A 28 21.12 -29.59 -13.16
N ALA A 29 20.19 -30.55 -13.22
CA ALA A 29 20.01 -31.43 -14.37
C ALA A 29 19.56 -30.66 -15.63
N ARG A 30 18.68 -29.66 -15.47
CA ARG A 30 18.21 -28.82 -16.58
C ARG A 30 19.31 -27.88 -17.09
N LEU A 31 20.16 -27.36 -16.19
CA LEU A 31 21.33 -26.56 -16.56
C LEU A 31 22.42 -27.39 -17.27
N ARG A 32 22.70 -28.61 -16.81
CA ARG A 32 23.68 -29.51 -17.47
C ARG A 32 23.25 -29.92 -18.88
N ARG A 33 21.94 -30.12 -19.13
CA ARG A 33 21.46 -30.48 -20.49
C ARG A 33 21.64 -29.38 -21.53
N ARG A 34 21.80 -28.12 -21.13
CA ARG A 34 22.12 -27.02 -22.07
C ARG A 34 23.60 -26.93 -22.43
N SER A 35 24.49 -27.64 -21.73
CA SER A 35 25.95 -27.55 -21.92
C SER A 35 26.55 -28.55 -22.94
N HIS A 36 25.75 -29.44 -23.54
CA HIS A 36 26.29 -30.50 -24.41
C HIS A 36 25.46 -30.70 -25.68
N ARG A 37 25.37 -29.67 -26.54
CA ARG A 37 25.07 -29.84 -27.97
C ARG A 37 25.71 -28.72 -28.79
N THR A 38 26.98 -28.90 -29.17
CA THR A 38 27.63 -28.16 -30.26
C THR A 38 28.56 -29.08 -31.06
N ILE A 39 27.96 -29.83 -31.99
CA ILE A 39 28.57 -30.38 -33.21
C ILE A 39 27.40 -30.39 -34.21
N GLY A 40 27.39 -29.76 -35.39
CA GLY A 40 28.26 -28.87 -36.12
C GLY A 40 27.57 -28.61 -37.47
N ALA A 41 27.55 -27.38 -37.97
CA ALA A 41 27.40 -27.05 -39.40
C ALA A 41 27.64 -25.55 -39.58
N LEU A 42 28.68 -25.23 -40.37
CA LEU A 42 29.13 -23.91 -40.77
C LEU A 42 28.17 -23.26 -41.78
N VAL A 43 27.70 -22.03 -41.52
CA VAL A 43 27.54 -20.98 -42.54
C VAL A 43 27.89 -19.63 -41.90
N ALA A 44 28.74 -18.88 -42.58
CA ALA A 44 29.36 -17.63 -42.15
C ALA A 44 28.37 -16.46 -42.05
N ALA A 45 28.40 -15.76 -40.92
CA ALA A 45 28.15 -14.32 -40.80
C ALA A 45 28.84 -13.84 -39.52
N ALA A 46 29.98 -13.16 -39.68
CA ALA A 46 30.72 -12.56 -38.58
C ALA A 46 29.94 -11.34 -38.05
N ALA A 47 29.23 -11.54 -36.95
CA ALA A 47 28.83 -10.45 -36.05
C ALA A 47 29.65 -10.60 -34.78
N VAL A 48 30.66 -9.74 -34.64
CA VAL A 48 31.46 -9.61 -33.41
C VAL A 48 30.51 -9.14 -32.31
N ALA A 49 30.04 -10.08 -31.49
CA ALA A 49 29.29 -9.76 -30.29
C ALA A 49 30.29 -9.29 -29.23
N THR A 50 30.55 -7.98 -29.22
CA THR A 50 31.23 -7.32 -28.11
C THR A 50 30.38 -7.53 -26.87
N VAL A 51 30.77 -8.49 -26.03
CA VAL A 51 30.20 -8.65 -24.69
C VAL A 51 30.70 -7.47 -23.88
N LEU A 52 29.93 -6.38 -23.90
CA LEU A 52 30.04 -5.32 -22.91
C LEU A 52 29.67 -5.95 -21.58
N ILE A 53 30.68 -6.36 -20.81
CA ILE A 53 30.55 -6.54 -19.37
C ILE A 53 30.34 -5.14 -18.82
N ALA A 54 29.09 -4.67 -18.85
CA ALA A 54 28.68 -3.51 -18.11
C ALA A 54 28.86 -3.88 -16.63
N SER A 55 30.01 -3.48 -16.09
CA SER A 55 30.18 -3.27 -14.66
C SER A 55 29.06 -2.33 -14.24
N GLN A 56 27.96 -2.91 -13.74
CA GLN A 56 26.90 -2.19 -13.07
C GLN A 56 27.54 -1.61 -11.81
N GLY A 57 28.09 -0.40 -11.95
CA GLY A 57 28.25 0.47 -10.81
C GLY A 57 26.92 0.46 -10.08
N LEU A 58 26.96 0.33 -8.76
CA LEU A 58 25.82 0.55 -7.89
C LEU A 58 25.41 2.02 -8.05
N THR A 59 24.77 2.35 -9.17
CA THR A 59 24.17 3.63 -9.40
C THR A 59 23.10 3.73 -8.34
N SER A 60 23.27 4.67 -7.42
CA SER A 60 22.26 4.97 -6.41
C SER A 60 20.88 4.94 -7.08
N PRO A 61 19.91 4.23 -6.49
CA PRO A 61 18.59 4.11 -7.10
C PRO A 61 18.11 5.51 -7.49
N PRO A 62 17.52 5.69 -8.68
CA PRO A 62 17.12 7.00 -9.16
C PRO A 62 16.27 7.66 -8.08
N VAL A 63 16.69 8.84 -7.64
CA VAL A 63 15.90 9.70 -6.76
C VAL A 63 14.52 9.81 -7.40
N SER A 64 13.46 9.46 -6.65
CA SER A 64 12.09 9.45 -7.17
C SER A 64 11.83 10.76 -7.90
N GLN A 65 11.50 10.67 -9.19
CA GLN A 65 11.11 11.85 -9.96
C GLN A 65 9.97 12.55 -9.23
N GLY A 66 10.02 13.89 -9.18
CA GLY A 66 8.95 14.70 -8.61
C GLY A 66 7.60 14.34 -9.23
N ALA A 67 6.52 14.53 -8.48
CA ALA A 67 5.18 14.30 -9.01
C ALA A 67 4.94 15.20 -10.23
N ALA A 68 4.24 14.68 -11.25
CA ALA A 68 3.83 15.50 -12.37
C ALA A 68 2.87 16.63 -11.91
N SER A 69 2.81 17.74 -12.65
CA SER A 69 1.88 18.84 -12.32
C SER A 69 0.44 18.34 -12.23
N ALA A 70 -0.28 18.71 -11.16
CA ALA A 70 -1.61 18.22 -10.77
C ALA A 70 -1.70 16.74 -10.34
N TRP A 71 -0.56 16.12 -10.00
CA TRP A 71 -0.47 14.78 -9.43
C TRP A 71 0.22 14.82 -8.08
N ARG A 72 -0.01 13.80 -7.27
CA ARG A 72 0.70 13.58 -6.00
C ARG A 72 1.01 12.09 -5.83
N TRP A 73 1.97 11.80 -4.98
CA TRP A 73 2.30 10.42 -4.62
C TRP A 73 1.35 9.90 -3.54
N GLU A 74 1.04 8.62 -3.60
CA GLU A 74 0.36 7.85 -2.57
C GLU A 74 1.22 6.63 -2.27
N SER A 75 1.38 6.32 -0.98
CA SER A 75 2.18 5.19 -0.53
C SER A 75 1.33 4.21 0.26
N PHE A 76 1.66 2.92 0.13
CA PHE A 76 1.08 1.85 0.93
C PHE A 76 2.03 0.66 0.97
N ARG A 77 2.42 0.23 2.17
CA ARG A 77 3.39 -0.85 2.42
C ARG A 77 4.67 -0.63 1.62
N THR A 78 4.86 -1.41 0.57
CA THR A 78 6.07 -1.51 -0.25
C THR A 78 5.91 -0.87 -1.63
N VAL A 79 4.83 -0.12 -1.88
CA VAL A 79 4.57 0.53 -3.17
C VAL A 79 4.19 1.99 -3.00
N GLN A 80 4.60 2.81 -3.97
CA GLN A 80 4.12 4.16 -4.17
C GLN A 80 3.61 4.35 -5.60
N VAL A 81 2.64 5.22 -5.79
CA VAL A 81 1.96 5.46 -7.08
C VAL A 81 1.49 6.91 -7.17
N GLN A 82 1.51 7.50 -8.37
CA GLN A 82 0.95 8.83 -8.57
C GLN A 82 -0.56 8.76 -8.83
N VAL A 83 -1.29 9.70 -8.22
CA VAL A 83 -2.72 9.92 -8.45
C VAL A 83 -3.00 11.40 -8.73
N PRO A 84 -4.12 11.75 -9.39
CA PRO A 84 -4.50 13.15 -9.52
C PRO A 84 -4.67 13.82 -8.15
N SER A 85 -4.18 15.05 -8.03
CA SER A 85 -4.22 15.80 -6.77
C SER A 85 -5.65 16.05 -6.25
N SER A 86 -6.65 15.98 -7.12
CA SER A 86 -8.07 16.09 -6.80
C SER A 86 -8.69 14.87 -6.10
N TRP A 87 -8.02 13.71 -6.09
CA TRP A 87 -8.55 12.48 -5.49
C TRP A 87 -8.39 12.49 -3.97
N THR A 88 -9.21 13.24 -3.25
CA THR A 88 -9.00 13.48 -1.81
C THR A 88 -9.83 12.59 -0.88
N ARG A 89 -10.64 11.68 -1.44
CA ARG A 89 -11.48 10.77 -0.65
C ARG A 89 -10.74 9.47 -0.36
N TYR A 90 -10.69 9.09 0.91
CA TYR A 90 -10.02 7.88 1.38
C TYR A 90 -11.00 6.95 2.08
N ILE A 91 -10.81 5.65 1.88
CA ILE A 91 -11.64 4.62 2.48
C ILE A 91 -10.80 3.40 2.87
N SER A 92 -11.13 2.74 3.96
CA SER A 92 -10.51 1.45 4.35
C SER A 92 -11.45 0.30 4.00
N GLY A 93 -10.96 -0.90 3.74
CA GLY A 93 -11.78 -2.10 3.49
C GLY A 93 -11.68 -2.65 2.07
N PRO A 94 -12.30 -3.81 1.77
CA PRO A 94 -12.20 -4.47 0.48
C PRO A 94 -13.07 -3.81 -0.60
N ALA A 95 -12.50 -3.59 -1.79
CA ALA A 95 -13.29 -3.33 -2.99
C ALA A 95 -13.92 -4.62 -3.52
N PRO A 96 -15.13 -4.55 -4.11
CA PRO A 96 -15.98 -3.37 -4.32
C PRO A 96 -16.93 -3.04 -3.13
N CYS A 97 -16.70 -3.62 -1.96
CA CYS A 97 -17.74 -3.86 -0.96
C CYS A 97 -17.81 -2.80 0.12
N THR A 98 -16.83 -1.92 0.12
CA THR A 98 -16.93 -0.69 0.87
C THR A 98 -17.77 0.29 0.06
N THR A 99 -18.98 0.57 0.55
CA THR A 99 -19.96 1.39 -0.16
C THR A 99 -19.49 2.83 -0.26
N PHE A 100 -19.63 3.39 -1.44
CA PHE A 100 -19.46 4.81 -1.66
C PHE A 100 -20.84 5.43 -1.43
N ALA A 101 -20.96 6.35 -0.47
CA ALA A 101 -22.09 7.28 -0.50
C ALA A 101 -22.10 7.88 -1.91
N ASN A 102 -23.14 7.63 -2.71
CA ASN A 102 -23.22 7.83 -4.17
C ASN A 102 -22.83 9.22 -4.67
N THR A 103 -21.54 9.55 -4.61
CA THR A 103 -21.05 10.92 -4.82
C THR A 103 -20.35 11.09 -6.17
N ALA A 104 -20.11 10.02 -6.92
CA ALA A 104 -19.27 10.04 -8.12
C ALA A 104 -17.86 10.63 -7.89
N VAL A 105 -17.38 10.63 -6.63
CA VAL A 105 -16.11 11.24 -6.22
C VAL A 105 -15.01 10.19 -6.30
N PRO A 106 -13.94 10.42 -7.07
CA PRO A 106 -12.84 9.48 -7.14
C PRO A 106 -12.26 9.16 -5.75
N THR A 107 -12.01 7.88 -5.50
CA THR A 107 -11.68 7.39 -4.16
C THR A 107 -10.41 6.55 -4.14
N ILE A 108 -9.65 6.66 -3.06
CA ILE A 108 -8.48 5.84 -2.79
C ILE A 108 -8.82 4.90 -1.63
N GLY A 109 -8.91 3.60 -1.95
CA GLY A 109 -9.20 2.55 -0.98
C GLY A 109 -7.93 1.83 -0.51
N ARG A 110 -7.95 1.33 0.73
CA ARG A 110 -6.86 0.54 1.31
C ARG A 110 -7.41 -0.65 2.08
N VAL A 111 -6.99 -1.86 1.72
CA VAL A 111 -7.23 -3.04 2.55
C VAL A 111 -6.08 -3.18 3.54
N ASN A 112 -6.20 -2.50 4.68
CA ASN A 112 -5.41 -2.81 5.87
C ASN A 112 -6.21 -3.81 6.72
N GLY A 113 -5.56 -4.87 7.21
CA GLY A 113 -6.23 -5.99 7.93
C GLY A 113 -6.89 -5.61 9.26
N TRP A 114 -7.05 -4.32 9.51
CA TRP A 114 -7.76 -3.72 10.63
C TRP A 114 -9.27 -3.94 10.54
N SER A 115 -9.86 -3.79 9.35
CA SER A 115 -11.20 -4.30 9.09
C SER A 115 -11.05 -5.81 8.88
N ALA A 116 -11.48 -6.60 9.86
CA ALA A 116 -11.35 -8.05 9.80
C ALA A 116 -11.92 -8.52 8.45
N SER A 117 -11.06 -9.04 7.57
CA SER A 117 -11.45 -9.58 6.26
C SER A 117 -12.52 -10.67 6.35
N ARG A 118 -12.75 -11.20 7.55
CA ARG A 118 -13.80 -12.16 7.90
C ARG A 118 -15.21 -11.57 7.91
N GLU A 119 -15.37 -10.25 8.07
CA GLU A 119 -16.69 -9.61 8.20
C GLU A 119 -17.23 -9.05 6.89
N TYR A 120 -16.37 -8.90 5.87
CA TYR A 120 -16.76 -8.31 4.60
C TYR A 120 -16.79 -9.35 3.48
N THR A 121 -17.95 -10.00 3.32
CA THR A 121 -18.23 -10.79 2.12
C THR A 121 -18.74 -9.88 1.01
N CYS A 122 -17.97 -9.80 -0.06
CA CYS A 122 -18.38 -9.16 -1.29
C CYS A 122 -19.41 -10.01 -2.02
N THR A 123 -20.68 -9.62 -1.95
CA THR A 123 -21.74 -10.33 -2.68
C THR A 123 -21.77 -9.97 -4.17
N THR A 124 -21.22 -8.81 -4.56
CA THR A 124 -21.13 -8.40 -5.96
C THR A 124 -19.68 -8.44 -6.47
N PRO A 125 -19.45 -8.92 -7.71
CA PRO A 125 -18.12 -8.91 -8.32
C PRO A 125 -17.65 -7.50 -8.68
N VAL A 126 -18.58 -6.56 -8.85
CA VAL A 126 -18.32 -5.15 -9.16
C VAL A 126 -19.44 -4.27 -8.59
N ILE A 127 -19.15 -3.00 -8.30
CA ILE A 127 -20.14 -1.99 -7.89
C ILE A 127 -21.21 -1.88 -9.00
N PRO A 128 -22.52 -1.80 -8.69
CA PRO A 128 -23.57 -1.56 -9.70
C PRO A 128 -23.30 -0.29 -10.51
N LEU A 129 -23.66 -0.31 -11.81
CA LEU A 129 -23.32 0.78 -12.74
C LEU A 129 -23.71 2.18 -12.25
N ALA A 130 -24.90 2.31 -11.65
CA ALA A 130 -25.43 3.58 -11.12
C ALA A 130 -24.62 4.16 -9.95
N HIS A 131 -23.75 3.37 -9.34
CA HIS A 131 -22.96 3.72 -8.16
C HIS A 131 -21.44 3.69 -8.43
N ARG A 132 -21.03 3.33 -9.65
CA ARG A 132 -19.61 3.28 -10.01
C ARG A 132 -19.01 4.67 -10.04
N GLN A 133 -17.81 4.75 -9.51
CA GLN A 133 -16.95 5.93 -9.54
C GLN A 133 -15.50 5.50 -9.74
N PRO A 134 -14.62 6.38 -10.23
CA PRO A 134 -13.22 6.03 -10.37
C PRO A 134 -12.60 5.68 -9.02
N TYR A 135 -11.73 4.67 -8.97
CA TYR A 135 -10.95 4.40 -7.77
C TYR A 135 -9.55 3.88 -8.07
N LEU A 136 -8.71 3.99 -7.04
CA LEU A 136 -7.45 3.27 -6.87
C LEU A 136 -7.60 2.49 -5.56
N TRP A 137 -7.30 1.21 -5.58
CA TRP A 137 -7.37 0.35 -4.40
C TRP A 137 -6.04 -0.31 -4.11
N PHE A 138 -5.50 -0.05 -2.94
CA PHE A 138 -4.30 -0.73 -2.44
C PHE A 138 -4.66 -2.03 -1.75
N ASN A 139 -3.87 -3.05 -2.04
CA ASN A 139 -4.00 -4.41 -1.54
C ASN A 139 -5.38 -5.01 -1.83
N ASP A 140 -5.88 -4.77 -3.03
CA ASP A 140 -7.19 -5.24 -3.44
C ASP A 140 -7.31 -6.78 -3.38
N THR A 141 -8.51 -7.26 -3.13
CA THR A 141 -8.87 -8.69 -3.12
C THR A 141 -9.01 -9.25 -4.54
N GLN A 142 -9.26 -8.39 -5.53
CA GLN A 142 -9.38 -8.75 -6.93
C GLN A 142 -8.14 -9.49 -7.48
N ALA A 143 -8.36 -10.41 -8.42
CA ALA A 143 -7.29 -11.09 -9.14
C ALA A 143 -6.57 -10.12 -10.10
N PRO A 144 -5.24 -10.23 -10.27
CA PRO A 144 -4.50 -9.47 -11.29
C PRO A 144 -5.05 -9.68 -12.70
N GLY A 145 -4.94 -8.64 -13.53
CA GLY A 145 -5.43 -8.64 -14.91
C GLY A 145 -6.33 -7.45 -15.23
N ILE A 146 -6.89 -7.46 -16.44
CA ILE A 146 -7.81 -6.43 -16.92
C ILE A 146 -9.20 -7.03 -17.02
N LYS A 147 -10.20 -6.36 -16.44
CA LYS A 147 -11.61 -6.71 -16.51
C LYS A 147 -12.39 -5.56 -17.11
N GLN A 148 -13.23 -5.89 -18.08
CA GLN A 148 -14.17 -4.94 -18.67
C GLN A 148 -15.55 -5.16 -18.06
N TYR A 149 -16.23 -4.06 -17.76
CA TYR A 149 -17.58 -4.04 -17.24
C TYR A 149 -18.49 -3.20 -18.14
N ASP A 150 -19.79 -3.31 -17.91
CA ASP A 150 -20.82 -2.52 -18.58
C ASP A 150 -20.61 -1.01 -18.44
N GLY A 151 -21.13 -0.24 -19.40
CA GLY A 151 -21.03 1.23 -19.40
C GLY A 151 -19.62 1.79 -19.65
N GLY A 152 -18.74 0.98 -20.23
CA GLY A 152 -17.37 1.37 -20.62
C GLY A 152 -16.38 1.41 -19.45
N TRP A 153 -16.71 0.79 -18.32
CA TRP A 153 -15.82 0.73 -17.16
C TRP A 153 -14.78 -0.36 -17.31
N THR A 154 -13.54 -0.06 -16.94
CA THR A 154 -12.44 -1.02 -16.93
C THR A 154 -11.77 -1.00 -15.58
N GLU A 155 -11.54 -2.18 -15.01
CA GLU A 155 -10.66 -2.39 -13.87
C GLU A 155 -9.38 -3.07 -14.34
N GLU A 156 -8.22 -2.53 -13.98
CA GLU A 156 -6.96 -3.24 -14.09
C GLU A 156 -6.34 -3.41 -12.71
N THR A 157 -5.92 -4.63 -12.39
CA THR A 157 -5.19 -4.98 -11.19
C THR A 157 -3.78 -5.42 -11.54
N ARG A 158 -2.77 -4.75 -10.96
CA ARG A 158 -1.34 -5.14 -11.07
C ARG A 158 -0.75 -5.46 -9.72
N VAL A 159 0.31 -6.26 -9.69
CA VAL A 159 1.11 -6.50 -8.48
C VAL A 159 2.40 -5.71 -8.60
N VAL A 160 2.65 -4.80 -7.67
CA VAL A 160 3.87 -3.98 -7.61
C VAL A 160 4.39 -3.99 -6.19
N GLY A 161 5.66 -4.36 -5.99
CA GLY A 161 6.23 -4.52 -4.64
C GLY A 161 5.52 -5.58 -3.78
N GLY A 162 4.78 -6.52 -4.39
CA GLY A 162 3.96 -7.49 -3.65
C GLY A 162 2.59 -6.95 -3.21
N VAL A 163 2.24 -5.71 -3.54
CA VAL A 163 0.93 -5.11 -3.28
C VAL A 163 0.08 -5.15 -4.55
N LYS A 164 -1.17 -5.60 -4.42
CA LYS A 164 -2.17 -5.49 -5.49
C LYS A 164 -2.69 -4.06 -5.61
N LEU A 165 -2.55 -3.46 -6.77
CA LEU A 165 -3.10 -2.14 -7.10
C LEU A 165 -4.20 -2.31 -8.14
N SER A 166 -5.43 -1.96 -7.78
CA SER A 166 -6.56 -1.98 -8.73
C SER A 166 -7.00 -0.56 -9.07
N VAL A 167 -7.19 -0.28 -10.36
CA VAL A 167 -7.76 0.99 -10.83
C VAL A 167 -9.00 0.72 -11.65
N LEU A 168 -10.16 1.18 -11.17
CA LEU A 168 -11.42 1.17 -11.90
C LEU A 168 -11.69 2.58 -12.46
N THR A 169 -11.89 2.71 -13.76
CA THR A 169 -12.25 3.98 -14.41
C THR A 169 -12.84 3.75 -15.81
N LYS A 170 -13.52 4.77 -16.36
CA LYS A 170 -13.89 4.82 -17.79
C LYS A 170 -12.77 5.40 -18.67
N ASP A 171 -11.81 6.09 -18.06
CA ASP A 171 -10.71 6.76 -18.76
C ASP A 171 -9.48 5.84 -18.81
N ASP A 172 -9.26 5.25 -19.98
CA ASP A 172 -8.15 4.35 -20.24
C ASP A 172 -6.77 5.01 -20.06
N THR A 173 -6.67 6.30 -20.39
CA THR A 173 -5.42 7.07 -20.27
C THR A 173 -5.11 7.31 -18.80
N LEU A 174 -6.11 7.69 -18.00
CA LEU A 174 -5.98 7.85 -16.56
C LEU A 174 -5.57 6.54 -15.89
N ARG A 175 -6.22 5.41 -16.24
CA ARG A 175 -5.90 4.07 -15.73
C ARG A 175 -4.44 3.72 -15.93
N ARG A 176 -3.98 3.80 -17.19
CA ARG A 176 -2.60 3.48 -17.56
C ARG A 176 -1.62 4.40 -16.84
N ARG A 177 -1.88 5.71 -16.82
CA ARG A 177 -0.99 6.66 -16.16
C ARG A 177 -0.82 6.40 -14.67
N ILE A 178 -1.89 6.08 -13.94
CA ILE A 178 -1.80 5.70 -12.52
C ILE A 178 -0.94 4.43 -12.40
N LEU A 179 -1.28 3.35 -13.11
CA LEU A 179 -0.61 2.06 -12.94
C LEU A 179 0.82 2.01 -13.50
N ASP A 180 1.16 2.83 -14.50
CA ASP A 180 2.51 2.94 -15.05
C ASP A 180 3.42 3.79 -14.16
N SER A 181 2.85 4.63 -13.28
CA SER A 181 3.61 5.37 -12.26
C SER A 181 3.91 4.56 -10.99
N ALA A 182 3.31 3.38 -10.86
CA ALA A 182 3.46 2.56 -9.66
C ALA A 182 4.86 1.92 -9.61
N GLN A 183 5.53 2.08 -8.47
CA GLN A 183 6.88 1.54 -8.28
C GLN A 183 7.09 1.02 -6.84
N PRO A 184 7.91 -0.03 -6.67
CA PRO A 184 8.30 -0.49 -5.34
C PRO A 184 9.07 0.61 -4.57
N ILE A 185 8.91 0.61 -3.25
CA ILE A 185 9.71 1.42 -2.34
C ILE A 185 10.94 0.60 -1.94
N THR A 186 12.13 0.98 -2.44
CA THR A 186 13.39 0.26 -2.18
C THR A 186 14.21 0.83 -1.02
N GLY A 187 13.79 1.96 -0.44
CA GLY A 187 14.39 2.58 0.73
C GLY A 187 13.36 3.46 1.43
N THR A 188 13.12 4.64 0.87
CA THR A 188 12.02 5.52 1.28
C THR A 188 11.12 5.84 0.10
N ASP A 189 9.85 6.12 0.39
CA ASP A 189 8.93 6.70 -0.59
C ASP A 189 9.29 8.17 -0.88
N HIS A 190 8.46 8.83 -1.69
CA HIS A 190 8.58 10.25 -2.00
C HIS A 190 8.59 11.18 -0.77
N TYR A 191 7.96 10.77 0.33
CA TYR A 191 7.81 11.56 1.55
C TYR A 191 8.89 11.26 2.61
N GLY A 192 9.81 10.34 2.32
CA GLY A 192 10.84 9.89 3.26
C GLY A 192 10.41 8.73 4.16
N CYS A 193 9.26 8.10 3.88
CA CYS A 193 8.73 6.98 4.65
C CYS A 193 9.31 5.64 4.20
N THR A 194 9.80 4.83 5.14
CA THR A 194 10.25 3.47 4.88
C THR A 194 9.05 2.51 4.79
N PRO A 195 9.15 1.36 4.10
CA PRO A 195 8.08 0.36 4.09
C PRO A 195 7.75 -0.22 5.46
N GLU A 196 8.77 -0.32 6.31
CA GLU A 196 8.69 -0.81 7.69
C GLU A 196 8.87 0.35 8.68
N GLU A 197 8.18 0.27 9.82
CA GLU A 197 8.28 1.27 10.88
C GLU A 197 9.74 1.36 11.39
N PRO A 198 10.36 2.55 11.34
CA PRO A 198 11.73 2.70 11.77
C PRO A 198 11.86 2.50 13.28
N ALA A 199 13.02 1.99 13.71
CA ALA A 199 13.33 1.88 15.13
C ALA A 199 13.23 3.26 15.82
N LYS A 200 12.69 3.28 17.04
CA LYS A 200 12.53 4.51 17.81
C LYS A 200 13.91 5.14 18.09
N THR A 201 14.13 6.33 17.54
CA THR A 201 15.32 7.13 17.81
C THR A 201 15.05 8.15 18.92
N PRO A 202 16.03 8.45 19.79
CA PRO A 202 15.92 9.55 20.73
C PRO A 202 15.61 10.85 19.98
N THR A 203 14.54 11.54 20.39
CA THR A 203 14.13 12.79 19.78
C THR A 203 14.90 13.95 20.41
N THR A 204 15.61 14.72 19.58
CA THR A 204 16.21 15.99 19.99
C THR A 204 15.35 17.16 19.53
N THR A 205 15.23 18.20 20.34
CA THR A 205 14.54 19.43 19.95
C THR A 205 15.29 20.13 18.79
N PRO A 206 14.58 20.59 17.74
CA PRO A 206 15.19 21.35 16.65
C PRO A 206 15.83 22.63 17.15
N THR A 207 17.02 22.93 16.63
CA THR A 207 17.78 24.14 16.97
C THR A 207 17.75 25.17 15.83
N VAL A 208 17.04 24.88 14.75
CA VAL A 208 16.91 25.73 13.56
C VAL A 208 15.44 25.78 13.14
N GLN A 209 15.12 26.73 12.27
CA GLN A 209 13.77 26.86 11.72
C GLN A 209 13.42 25.65 10.86
N ILE A 210 12.25 25.05 11.15
CA ILE A 210 11.67 24.00 10.33
C ILE A 210 11.02 24.63 9.10
N THR A 211 11.36 24.09 7.92
CA THR A 211 10.91 24.58 6.61
C THR A 211 9.91 23.65 5.94
N SER A 212 9.96 22.35 6.25
CA SER A 212 8.99 21.37 5.73
C SER A 212 8.82 20.21 6.71
N ALA A 213 7.73 19.47 6.54
CA ALA A 213 7.46 18.28 7.33
C ALA A 213 6.75 17.21 6.48
N SER A 214 7.03 15.96 6.79
CA SER A 214 6.33 14.79 6.25
C SER A 214 5.78 13.93 7.38
N VAL A 215 4.71 13.18 7.10
CA VAL A 215 4.08 12.26 8.04
C VAL A 215 3.98 10.89 7.41
N CYS A 216 4.43 9.87 8.15
CA CYS A 216 4.31 8.47 7.80
C CYS A 216 3.41 7.78 8.82
N GLU A 217 2.33 7.16 8.37
CA GLU A 217 1.44 6.36 9.21
C GLU A 217 1.79 4.88 9.06
N TYR A 218 2.03 4.20 10.17
CA TYR A 218 2.29 2.77 10.24
C TYR A 218 1.21 2.05 11.05
N TRP A 219 0.94 0.82 10.65
CA TRP A 219 0.09 -0.11 11.37
C TRP A 219 0.72 -1.50 11.36
N GLN A 220 0.86 -2.11 12.53
CA GLN A 220 1.56 -3.39 12.71
C GLN A 220 2.96 -3.37 12.04
N GLY A 221 3.69 -2.27 12.19
CA GLY A 221 5.02 -2.08 11.62
C GLY A 221 5.07 -1.86 10.10
N SER A 222 3.94 -1.85 9.39
CA SER A 222 3.90 -1.63 7.92
C SER A 222 3.39 -0.24 7.57
N LEU A 223 3.97 0.39 6.55
CA LEU A 223 3.53 1.69 6.03
C LEU A 223 2.08 1.61 5.53
N ILE A 224 1.25 2.58 5.91
CA ILE A 224 -0.14 2.72 5.48
C ILE A 224 -0.33 3.93 4.57
N ALA A 225 0.34 5.04 4.90
CA ALA A 225 0.31 6.27 4.12
C ALA A 225 1.55 7.12 4.41
N GLY A 226 2.01 7.84 3.40
CA GLY A 226 2.97 8.94 3.52
C GLY A 226 2.33 10.23 2.99
N SER A 227 2.64 11.38 3.58
CA SER A 227 2.23 12.68 3.05
C SER A 227 3.17 13.81 3.44
N SER A 228 3.13 14.90 2.68
CA SER A 228 3.73 16.18 3.03
C SER A 228 2.73 17.04 3.81
N VAL A 229 3.21 17.72 4.84
CA VAL A 229 2.42 18.69 5.60
C VAL A 229 2.35 20.00 4.82
N PRO A 230 1.18 20.63 4.66
CA PRO A 230 1.07 21.93 4.02
C PRO A 230 1.95 23.00 4.70
N ASP A 231 2.60 23.85 3.92
CA ASP A 231 3.57 24.84 4.41
C ASP A 231 3.01 25.72 5.54
N ASP A 232 1.73 26.12 5.44
CA ASP A 232 1.05 26.94 6.45
C ASP A 232 0.76 26.20 7.77
N LYS A 233 0.96 24.88 7.81
CA LYS A 233 0.77 24.01 8.99
C LYS A 233 2.06 23.50 9.59
N VAL A 234 3.19 23.60 8.89
CA VAL A 234 4.49 23.03 9.32
C VAL A 234 4.91 23.55 10.70
N LEU A 235 4.90 24.87 10.91
CA LEU A 235 5.31 25.46 12.19
C LEU A 235 4.35 25.10 13.33
N THR A 236 3.04 25.04 13.05
CA THR A 236 2.05 24.60 14.03
C THR A 236 2.28 23.15 14.42
N LEU A 237 2.46 22.24 13.45
CA LEU A 237 2.77 20.85 13.73
C LEU A 237 4.06 20.72 14.55
N ALA A 238 5.16 21.36 14.10
CA ALA A 238 6.45 21.33 14.78
C ALA A 238 6.31 21.76 16.24
N SER A 239 5.63 22.88 16.51
CA SER A 239 5.40 23.34 17.88
C SER A 239 4.60 22.36 18.74
N GLN A 240 3.66 21.61 18.16
CA GLN A 240 2.78 20.71 18.90
C GLN A 240 3.42 19.35 19.19
N VAL A 241 4.30 18.85 18.31
CA VAL A 241 4.91 17.52 18.48
C VAL A 241 6.02 17.49 19.52
N PHE A 242 6.61 18.65 19.86
CA PHE A 242 7.61 18.75 20.94
C PHE A 242 7.03 19.14 22.30
N ILE A 243 5.73 19.46 22.39
CA ILE A 243 5.10 19.65 23.70
C ILE A 243 5.07 18.26 24.35
N PRO A 244 5.68 18.08 25.53
CA PRO A 244 5.61 16.82 26.25
C PRO A 244 4.14 16.42 26.34
N PRO A 245 3.77 15.18 26.01
CA PRO A 245 2.41 14.74 26.27
C PRO A 245 2.12 15.05 27.75
N GLY A 246 0.96 15.65 28.02
CA GLY A 246 0.48 15.77 29.39
C GLY A 246 0.46 14.39 30.05
N ILE A 247 0.23 14.33 31.37
CA ILE A 247 0.22 13.08 32.15
C ILE A 247 -0.48 11.96 31.36
N THR A 248 0.30 11.02 30.82
CA THR A 248 -0.21 9.88 30.08
C THR A 248 -0.83 8.93 31.08
N VAL A 249 -2.15 8.94 31.16
CA VAL A 249 -2.87 7.83 31.78
C VAL A 249 -2.64 6.63 30.87
N GLY A 250 -2.07 5.56 31.43
CA GLY A 250 -1.91 4.30 30.72
C GLY A 250 -3.27 3.82 30.16
N PRO A 251 -3.26 2.90 29.18
CA PRO A 251 -4.51 2.36 28.66
C PRO A 251 -5.36 1.84 29.82
N GLY A 252 -6.66 2.13 29.80
CA GLY A 252 -7.60 1.57 30.77
C GLY A 252 -7.46 0.05 30.81
N PHE A 253 -7.56 -0.56 31.99
CA PHE A 253 -7.44 -2.01 32.14
C PHE A 253 -8.41 -2.72 31.19
N GLY A 254 -7.90 -3.65 30.38
CA GLY A 254 -8.69 -4.40 29.39
C GLY A 254 -8.93 -3.69 28.06
N CYS A 255 -8.43 -2.46 27.86
CA CYS A 255 -8.55 -1.79 26.56
C CYS A 255 -7.53 -2.37 25.57
N GLN A 256 -8.02 -3.07 24.55
CA GLN A 256 -7.25 -3.51 23.40
C GLN A 256 -7.59 -2.61 22.21
N ASP A 257 -6.55 -2.11 21.53
CA ASP A 257 -6.73 -1.31 20.33
C ASP A 257 -6.09 -2.00 19.12
N PRO A 258 -6.86 -2.80 18.36
CA PRO A 258 -6.36 -3.38 17.10
C PRO A 258 -6.06 -2.30 16.05
N SER A 259 -6.50 -1.06 16.31
CA SER A 259 -6.34 0.11 15.47
C SER A 259 -5.11 0.94 15.85
N ALA A 260 -4.30 0.52 16.83
CA ALA A 260 -3.15 1.29 17.26
C ALA A 260 -2.24 1.63 16.06
N ARG A 261 -1.88 2.90 15.93
CA ARG A 261 -1.03 3.42 14.85
C ARG A 261 0.27 3.95 15.43
N THR A 262 1.30 3.98 14.58
CA THR A 262 2.45 4.83 14.82
C THR A 262 2.50 5.89 13.73
N TYR A 263 2.58 7.16 14.13
CA TYR A 263 2.92 8.25 13.22
C TYR A 263 4.39 8.59 13.38
N VAL A 264 5.13 8.60 12.27
CA VAL A 264 6.49 9.11 12.22
C VAL A 264 6.46 10.47 11.52
N VAL A 265 6.83 11.52 12.24
CA VAL A 265 6.94 12.88 11.72
C VAL A 265 8.38 13.16 11.38
N ILE A 266 8.64 13.53 10.14
CA ILE A 266 9.96 13.88 9.63
C ILE A 266 9.97 15.39 9.42
N LEU A 267 10.75 16.12 10.22
CA LEU A 267 10.90 17.57 10.12
C LEU A 267 12.21 17.89 9.42
N HIS A 268 12.19 18.87 8.51
CA HIS A 268 13.39 19.33 7.81
C HIS A 268 13.63 20.81 8.09
N GLY A 269 14.89 21.19 8.25
CA GLY A 269 15.32 22.58 8.46
C GLY A 269 16.81 22.74 8.21
N GLY A 270 17.17 23.55 7.21
CA GLY A 270 18.54 23.57 6.67
C GLY A 270 18.95 22.17 6.20
N ASP A 271 20.18 21.75 6.55
CA ASP A 271 20.71 20.42 6.20
C ASP A 271 20.39 19.33 7.24
N LYS A 272 19.48 19.62 8.20
CA LYS A 272 19.17 18.75 9.31
C LYS A 272 17.76 18.18 9.19
N THR A 273 17.60 16.95 9.68
CA THR A 273 16.32 16.23 9.73
C THR A 273 16.10 15.70 11.14
N TRP A 274 14.87 15.79 11.63
CA TRP A 274 14.44 15.23 12.92
C TRP A 274 13.31 14.25 12.69
N MET A 275 13.39 13.09 13.33
CA MET A 275 12.37 12.06 13.27
C MET A 275 11.71 11.91 14.65
N LEU A 276 10.39 12.02 14.68
CA LEU A 276 9.60 11.86 15.89
C LEU A 276 8.61 10.71 15.71
N THR A 277 8.59 9.79 16.68
CA THR A 277 7.66 8.67 16.71
C THR A 277 6.53 8.96 17.70
N ILE A 278 5.30 9.04 17.21
CA ILE A 278 4.10 9.36 17.98
C ILE A 278 3.17 8.14 17.92
N PRO A 279 3.14 7.31 18.99
CA PRO A 279 2.16 6.24 19.07
C PRO A 279 0.77 6.84 19.25
N TYR A 280 -0.21 6.25 18.57
CA TYR A 280 -1.62 6.60 18.67
C TYR A 280 -2.42 5.36 19.05
N SER A 281 -3.26 5.50 20.06
CA SER A 281 -4.25 4.50 20.40
C SER A 281 -5.54 5.15 20.88
N VAL A 282 -6.69 4.59 20.50
CA VAL A 282 -8.01 4.99 21.05
C VAL A 282 -8.11 4.69 22.54
N CYS A 283 -7.30 3.74 23.05
CA CYS A 283 -7.23 3.40 24.46
C CYS A 283 -6.51 4.45 25.31
N THR A 284 -5.80 5.41 24.68
CA THR A 284 -5.14 6.50 25.38
C THR A 284 -6.01 7.75 25.33
N HIS A 285 -6.45 8.25 26.50
CA HIS A 285 -7.35 9.39 26.59
C HIS A 285 -6.74 10.73 26.16
N LEU A 286 -5.41 10.78 25.97
CA LEU A 286 -4.74 11.95 25.44
C LEU A 286 -4.55 11.79 23.94
N LEU A 287 -5.47 12.37 23.18
CA LEU A 287 -5.21 12.68 21.78
C LEU A 287 -4.24 13.87 21.78
N PRO A 288 -3.02 13.72 21.23
CA PRO A 288 -2.15 14.87 21.02
C PRO A 288 -2.93 15.94 20.26
N ARG A 289 -2.77 17.22 20.60
CA ARG A 289 -3.34 18.32 19.77
C ARG A 289 -2.88 18.21 18.31
N SER A 290 -1.68 17.65 18.11
CA SER A 290 -1.12 17.33 16.80
C SER A 290 -1.88 16.25 16.04
N LEU A 291 -2.69 15.41 16.68
CA LEU A 291 -3.37 14.31 16.00
C LEU A 291 -4.30 14.80 14.89
N ALA A 292 -4.98 15.93 15.08
CA ALA A 292 -5.82 16.51 14.02
C ALA A 292 -5.00 16.89 12.78
N LEU A 293 -3.75 17.33 12.97
CA LEU A 293 -2.82 17.65 11.88
C LEU A 293 -2.19 16.40 11.27
N LEU A 294 -1.85 15.40 12.09
CA LEU A 294 -1.30 14.12 11.64
C LEU A 294 -2.31 13.33 10.82
N ARG A 295 -3.61 13.48 11.12
CA ARG A 295 -4.71 12.80 10.43
C ARG A 295 -5.25 13.59 9.24
N LEU A 296 -4.53 14.57 8.70
CA LEU A 296 -4.98 15.26 7.47
C LEU A 296 -4.76 14.38 6.24
N GLY A 297 -5.63 14.55 5.23
CA GLY A 297 -5.47 13.92 3.92
C GLY A 297 -5.48 12.38 3.98
N PRO A 298 -4.44 11.68 3.47
CA PRO A 298 -4.43 10.22 3.36
C PRO A 298 -4.45 9.48 4.71
N HIS A 299 -4.21 10.20 5.81
CA HIS A 299 -4.24 9.72 7.18
C HIS A 299 -5.65 9.80 7.81
N GLN A 300 -6.62 10.38 7.11
CA GLN A 300 -8.03 10.40 7.50
C GLN A 300 -8.82 9.30 6.76
N GLN A 301 -8.39 8.05 6.89
CA GLN A 301 -9.22 6.95 6.39
C GLN A 301 -10.50 6.92 7.21
N PHE A 302 -11.63 7.19 6.55
CA PHE A 302 -12.92 6.91 7.15
C PHE A 302 -13.02 5.40 7.34
N GLU A 303 -13.32 4.98 8.57
CA GLU A 303 -13.77 3.61 8.80
C GLU A 303 -15.03 3.38 7.96
N PRO A 304 -15.16 2.23 7.29
CA PRO A 304 -16.42 1.85 6.66
C PRO A 304 -17.59 2.05 7.60
N ALA A 305 -17.46 1.63 8.86
CA ALA A 305 -18.49 1.78 9.89
C ALA A 305 -18.90 3.24 10.13
N ALA A 306 -17.99 4.21 9.95
CA ALA A 306 -18.28 5.64 10.04
C ALA A 306 -18.94 6.22 8.76
N THR A 307 -19.00 5.43 7.69
CA THR A 307 -19.69 5.76 6.42
C THR A 307 -20.90 4.86 6.14
N PHE A 308 -21.11 3.82 6.95
CA PHE A 308 -22.24 2.90 6.84
C PHE A 308 -23.52 3.52 7.42
N ASP A 309 -24.57 3.53 6.58
CA ASP A 309 -25.94 3.27 7.04
C ASP A 309 -25.97 1.78 7.47
N PRO A 310 -26.41 1.41 8.69
CA PRO A 310 -26.32 0.04 9.19
C PRO A 310 -26.82 -0.98 8.16
N ALA A 311 -26.06 -2.06 7.97
CA ALA A 311 -26.41 -3.15 7.06
C ALA A 311 -27.84 -3.62 7.33
N LYS A 312 -28.78 -3.27 6.44
CA LYS A 312 -30.15 -3.79 6.52
C LYS A 312 -30.13 -5.26 6.10
N PRO A 313 -30.85 -6.14 6.80
CA PRO A 313 -31.03 -7.53 6.37
C PRO A 313 -31.57 -7.54 4.94
N ILE A 314 -30.87 -8.23 4.03
CA ILE A 314 -31.36 -8.42 2.67
C ILE A 314 -32.43 -9.50 2.76
N THR A 315 -33.69 -9.13 2.53
CA THR A 315 -34.76 -10.08 2.27
C THR A 315 -34.33 -10.98 1.11
N PRO A 316 -34.31 -12.32 1.26
CA PRO A 316 -33.92 -13.20 0.18
C PRO A 316 -34.84 -12.95 -1.03
N LEU A 317 -34.24 -12.84 -2.22
CA LEU A 317 -34.98 -12.74 -3.47
C LEU A 317 -35.95 -13.93 -3.55
N ALA A 318 -37.23 -13.63 -3.78
CA ALA A 318 -38.24 -14.63 -4.07
C ALA A 318 -37.76 -15.46 -5.28
N ARG A 319 -37.83 -16.79 -5.14
CA ARG A 319 -37.56 -17.74 -6.23
C ARG A 319 -38.63 -17.66 -7.31
#